data_AF-A0A432IAD8-F1
#
_entry.id   AF-A0A432IAD8-F1
#
_cell.length_a   1.000
_cell.length_b   1.000
_cell.length_c   1.000
_cell.angle_alpha   90.00
_cell.angle_beta   90.00
_cell.angle_gamma   90.00
#
_symmetry.space_group_name_H-M   'P 1'
#
loop_
_entity.id
_entity.type
_entity.pdbx_description
1 polymer ?
#
loop_
_entity_poly.entity_id
_entity_poly.type
_entity_poly.pdbx_seq_one_letter_code
_entity_poly.pdbx_strand_id
1 'polypeptide(L)'
;AEGNINADRLITMLNVKNDELVLEEKGIYSVEKFIVARRLMYWQVYLHKTSLAAERILIETLKRAKELIGKAIEVPASNSLKFFLTHKADKNNFDQDVLIRYLKLDDYDVIFALKQWCDHQDFILSYLSGSIINRKLPKVEMQKEDFTDSYMQQKKDLVMRKYSLDKNDIDYLVFKGKVWNKAYSTTESGISILMKNGEVTDLADASDQLNIRALSDPVTKYFMCYPK
;
A
#
# COMPACT_ATOMS: atom_id res chain seq x y z
N ALA A 1 19.80 -12.13 -3.48
CA ALA A 1 18.86 -11.01 -3.29
C ALA A 1 18.58 -10.86 -1.81
N GLU A 2 18.51 -9.64 -1.29
CA GLU A 2 18.37 -9.36 0.16
C GLU A 2 17.03 -9.80 0.75
N GLY A 3 16.01 -10.05 -0.09
CA GLY A 3 14.72 -10.62 0.30
C GLY A 3 14.58 -12.13 0.10
N ASN A 4 15.65 -12.86 -0.24
CA ASN A 4 15.55 -14.30 -0.50
C ASN A 4 15.43 -15.09 0.81
N ILE A 5 14.36 -15.85 0.93
CA ILE A 5 14.09 -16.74 2.07
C ILE A 5 14.29 -18.19 1.63
N ASN A 6 14.94 -18.99 2.46
CA ASN A 6 15.04 -20.43 2.22
C ASN A 6 13.76 -21.12 2.74
N ALA A 7 12.70 -21.04 1.95
CA ALA A 7 11.39 -21.56 2.31
C ALA A 7 11.42 -23.08 2.55
N ASP A 8 12.14 -23.83 1.72
CA ASP A 8 12.30 -25.28 1.87
C ASP A 8 12.89 -25.63 3.24
N ARG A 9 13.93 -24.92 3.66
CA ARG A 9 14.55 -25.12 4.97
C ARG A 9 13.59 -24.80 6.12
N LEU A 10 12.79 -23.73 6.01
CA LEU A 10 11.77 -23.40 7.02
C LEU A 10 10.73 -24.53 7.13
N ILE A 11 10.25 -25.05 6.00
CA ILE A 11 9.27 -26.14 5.96
C ILE A 11 9.83 -27.40 6.61
N THR A 12 11.09 -27.76 6.36
CA THR A 12 11.72 -28.95 6.97
C THR A 12 11.88 -28.87 8.50
N MET A 13 11.67 -27.69 9.08
CA MET A 13 11.80 -27.43 10.52
C MET A 13 10.45 -27.17 11.19
N LEU A 14 9.35 -27.14 10.42
CA LEU A 14 8.00 -27.05 10.97
C LEU A 14 7.62 -28.35 11.67
N ASN A 15 6.94 -28.22 12.80
CA ASN A 15 6.39 -29.32 13.57
C ASN A 15 5.05 -28.88 14.18
N VAL A 16 4.32 -29.82 14.78
CA VAL A 16 3.05 -29.55 15.47
C VAL A 16 3.19 -29.93 16.93
N LYS A 17 2.78 -29.02 17.81
CA LYS A 17 2.69 -29.28 19.23
C LYS A 17 1.52 -28.54 19.83
N ASN A 18 0.72 -29.24 20.65
CA ASN A 18 -0.50 -28.70 21.25
C ASN A 18 -1.44 -28.10 20.19
N ASP A 19 -1.55 -28.75 19.03
CA ASP A 19 -2.36 -28.30 17.88
C ASP A 19 -1.92 -26.95 17.27
N GLU A 20 -0.69 -26.50 17.56
CA GLU A 20 -0.09 -25.30 16.99
C GLU A 20 1.14 -25.63 16.13
N LEU A 21 1.37 -24.84 15.08
CA LEU A 21 2.60 -24.90 14.30
C LEU A 21 3.75 -24.31 15.13
N VAL A 22 4.81 -25.10 15.28
CA VAL A 22 6.05 -24.71 15.94
C VAL A 22 7.24 -24.96 15.02
N LEU A 23 8.35 -24.28 15.26
CA LEU A 23 9.61 -24.50 14.55
C LEU A 23 10.62 -25.14 15.48
N GLU A 24 11.30 -26.19 15.02
CA GLU A 24 12.38 -26.80 15.79
C GLU A 24 13.50 -25.80 16.08
N GLU A 25 14.14 -25.92 17.24
CA GLU A 25 15.25 -25.06 17.71
C GLU A 25 16.36 -24.86 16.65
N LYS A 26 16.69 -25.90 15.87
CA LYS A 26 17.68 -25.83 14.79
C LYS A 26 17.31 -24.85 13.65
N GLY A 27 16.08 -24.34 13.64
CA GLY A 27 15.53 -23.42 12.65
C GLY A 27 15.59 -21.94 13.01
N ILE A 28 15.98 -21.59 14.24
CA ILE A 28 16.03 -20.19 14.72
C ILE A 28 16.71 -19.26 13.69
N TYR A 29 17.91 -19.58 13.23
CA TYR A 29 18.64 -18.76 12.24
C TYR A 29 17.91 -18.58 10.90
N SER A 30 17.14 -19.59 10.47
CA SER A 30 16.36 -19.49 9.22
C SER A 30 15.19 -18.54 9.39
N VAL A 31 14.55 -18.56 10.57
CA VAL A 31 13.43 -17.69 10.93
C VAL A 31 13.91 -16.24 11.11
N GLU A 32 15.05 -16.02 11.76
CA GLU A 32 15.66 -14.69 11.87
C GLU A 32 15.89 -14.07 10.49
N LYS A 33 16.50 -14.83 9.57
CA LYS A 33 16.71 -14.40 8.18
C LYS A 33 15.39 -14.09 7.50
N PHE A 34 14.36 -14.90 7.73
CA PHE A 34 13.01 -14.65 7.21
C PHE A 34 12.42 -13.32 7.70
N ILE A 35 12.52 -13.01 9.00
CA ILE A 35 11.99 -11.75 9.55
C ILE A 35 12.74 -10.55 8.98
N VAL A 36 14.08 -10.63 8.90
CA VAL A 36 14.90 -9.58 8.29
C VAL A 36 14.54 -9.38 6.81
N ALA A 37 14.45 -10.46 6.03
CA ALA A 37 14.07 -10.41 4.63
C ALA A 37 12.66 -9.82 4.45
N ARG A 38 11.68 -10.22 5.28
CA ARG A 38 10.32 -9.67 5.29
C ARG A 38 10.36 -8.17 5.52
N ARG A 39 11.10 -7.69 6.52
CA ARG A 39 11.26 -6.25 6.79
C ARG A 39 11.85 -5.49 5.60
N LEU A 40 12.87 -6.04 4.96
CA LEU A 40 13.49 -5.44 3.78
C LEU A 40 12.49 -5.34 2.63
N MET A 41 11.72 -6.41 2.35
CA MET A 41 10.68 -6.40 1.33
C MET A 41 9.60 -5.32 1.57
N TYR A 42 9.19 -5.13 2.83
CA TYR A 42 8.25 -4.05 3.18
C TYR A 42 8.79 -2.68 2.81
N TRP A 43 10.04 -2.36 3.15
CA TRP A 43 10.56 -1.01 2.90
C TRP A 43 11.09 -0.77 1.49
N GLN A 44 11.70 -1.79 0.88
CA GLN A 44 12.32 -1.68 -0.44
C GLN A 44 11.31 -1.84 -1.57
N VAL A 45 10.23 -2.60 -1.35
CA VAL A 45 9.26 -2.94 -2.40
C VAL A 45 7.86 -2.42 -2.06
N TYR A 46 7.22 -2.95 -1.02
CA TYR A 46 5.80 -2.69 -0.77
C TYR A 46 5.50 -1.23 -0.38
N LEU A 47 6.33 -0.64 0.48
CA LEU A 47 6.22 0.75 0.94
C LEU A 47 7.22 1.67 0.24
N HIS A 48 7.67 1.29 -0.95
CA HIS A 48 8.54 2.13 -1.75
C HIS A 48 7.79 3.42 -2.13
N LYS A 49 8.41 4.57 -1.88
CA LYS A 49 7.78 5.90 -2.03
C LYS A 49 7.12 6.13 -3.39
N THR A 50 7.71 5.61 -4.47
CA THR A 50 7.16 5.75 -5.83
C THR A 50 5.89 4.91 -6.01
N SER A 51 5.85 3.72 -5.43
CA SER A 51 4.67 2.84 -5.48
C SER A 51 3.51 3.46 -4.69
N LEU A 52 3.79 3.98 -3.49
CA LEU A 52 2.80 4.69 -2.66
C LEU A 52 2.22 5.91 -3.38
N ALA A 53 3.05 6.66 -4.10
CA ALA A 53 2.56 7.80 -4.88
C ALA A 53 1.68 7.36 -6.05
N ALA A 54 2.06 6.31 -6.78
CA ALA A 54 1.24 5.77 -7.87
C ALA A 54 -0.12 5.26 -7.35
N GLU A 55 -0.12 4.51 -6.24
CA GLU A 55 -1.35 4.06 -5.56
C GLU A 55 -2.23 5.26 -5.20
N ARG A 56 -1.65 6.29 -4.59
CA ARG A 56 -2.41 7.46 -4.15
C ARG A 56 -2.99 8.24 -5.32
N ILE A 57 -2.26 8.39 -6.42
CA ILE A 57 -2.77 8.99 -7.66
C ILE A 57 -3.92 8.17 -8.22
N LEU A 58 -3.82 6.83 -8.23
CA LEU A 58 -4.91 5.99 -8.72
C LEU A 58 -6.18 6.16 -7.87
N ILE A 59 -6.04 6.20 -6.55
CA ILE A 59 -7.16 6.48 -5.63
C ILE A 59 -7.79 7.83 -5.94
N GLU A 60 -6.99 8.88 -6.08
CA GLU A 60 -7.48 10.24 -6.37
C GLU A 60 -8.10 10.35 -7.77
N THR A 61 -7.57 9.61 -8.75
CA THR A 61 -8.15 9.52 -10.10
C THR A 61 -9.55 8.91 -10.05
N LEU A 62 -9.72 7.77 -9.36
CA LEU A 62 -11.00 7.09 -9.21
C LEU A 62 -12.02 7.94 -8.43
N LYS A 63 -11.57 8.68 -7.40
CA LYS A 63 -12.42 9.64 -6.68
C LYS A 63 -12.90 10.76 -7.59
N ARG A 64 -12.01 11.37 -8.39
CA ARG A 64 -12.39 12.42 -9.33
C ARG A 64 -13.36 11.89 -10.39
N ALA A 65 -13.14 10.70 -10.91
CA ALA A 65 -14.08 10.04 -11.84
C ALA A 65 -15.48 9.90 -11.22
N LYS A 66 -15.58 9.45 -9.96
CA LYS A 66 -16.87 9.38 -9.24
C LYS A 66 -17.50 10.76 -9.04
N GLU A 67 -16.71 11.77 -8.69
CA GLU A 67 -17.19 13.14 -8.51
C GLU A 67 -17.78 13.71 -9.80
N LEU A 68 -17.09 13.54 -10.93
CA LEU A 68 -17.53 14.02 -12.24
C LEU A 68 -18.82 13.32 -12.68
N ILE A 69 -18.90 12.00 -12.53
CA ILE A 69 -20.14 11.24 -12.79
C ILE A 69 -21.30 11.74 -11.94
N GLY A 70 -21.05 12.04 -10.65
CA GLY A 70 -22.06 12.63 -9.76
C GLY A 70 -22.54 14.02 -10.20
N LYS A 71 -21.73 14.76 -10.95
CA LYS A 71 -22.07 16.04 -11.60
C LYS A 71 -22.67 15.86 -13.01
N ALA A 72 -23.06 14.64 -13.38
CA ALA A 72 -23.55 14.28 -14.71
C ALA A 72 -22.56 14.58 -15.86
N ILE A 73 -21.26 14.63 -15.56
CA ILE A 73 -20.20 14.73 -16.57
C ILE A 73 -19.86 13.32 -17.04
N GLU A 74 -19.79 13.13 -18.36
CA GLU A 74 -19.51 11.84 -18.96
C GLU A 74 -18.05 11.43 -18.71
N VAL A 75 -17.86 10.26 -18.09
CA VAL A 75 -16.55 9.66 -17.85
C VAL A 75 -16.53 8.27 -18.49
N PRO A 76 -15.77 8.07 -19.59
CA PRO A 76 -15.73 6.79 -20.29
C PRO A 76 -15.16 5.67 -19.42
N ALA A 77 -15.83 4.54 -19.33
CA ALA A 77 -15.35 3.36 -18.62
C ALA A 77 -16.05 2.10 -19.17
N SER A 78 -15.46 0.93 -18.95
CA SER A 78 -16.15 -0.33 -19.21
C SER A 78 -17.44 -0.44 -18.38
N ASN A 79 -18.37 -1.30 -18.80
CA ASN A 79 -19.62 -1.50 -18.06
C ASN A 79 -19.39 -1.96 -16.61
N SER A 80 -18.40 -2.84 -16.40
CA SER A 80 -18.02 -3.33 -15.07
C SER A 80 -17.52 -2.18 -14.19
N LEU A 81 -16.59 -1.37 -14.68
CA LEU A 81 -16.02 -0.26 -13.89
C LEU A 81 -17.03 0.87 -13.69
N LYS A 82 -17.80 1.20 -14.73
CA LYS A 82 -18.86 2.22 -14.67
C LYS A 82 -19.88 1.91 -13.59
N PHE A 83 -20.23 0.64 -13.39
CA PHE A 83 -21.11 0.22 -12.30
C PHE A 83 -20.58 0.68 -10.93
N PHE A 84 -19.32 0.39 -10.60
CA PHE A 84 -18.72 0.78 -9.30
C PHE A 84 -18.38 2.27 -9.18
N LEU A 85 -18.31 2.99 -10.31
CA LEU A 85 -18.17 4.45 -10.32
C LEU A 85 -19.51 5.16 -10.05
N THR A 86 -20.62 4.56 -10.47
CA THR A 86 -21.98 5.14 -10.34
C THR A 86 -22.73 4.63 -9.11
N HIS A 87 -22.47 3.40 -8.69
CA HIS A 87 -23.15 2.74 -7.59
C HIS A 87 -22.20 2.61 -6.39
N LYS A 88 -22.66 3.04 -5.22
CA LYS A 88 -21.91 2.87 -3.98
C LYS A 88 -22.08 1.44 -3.47
N ALA A 89 -21.16 0.55 -3.86
CA ALA A 89 -21.04 -0.77 -3.27
C ALA A 89 -20.32 -0.69 -1.91
N ASP A 90 -20.93 -1.24 -0.87
CA ASP A 90 -20.40 -1.37 0.49
C ASP A 90 -20.78 -2.72 1.12
N LYS A 91 -20.34 -2.96 2.35
CA LYS A 91 -20.54 -4.24 3.04
C LYS A 91 -22.01 -4.66 3.15
N ASN A 92 -22.96 -3.72 3.12
CA ASN A 92 -24.38 -4.00 3.33
C ASN A 92 -25.12 -4.31 2.03
N ASN A 93 -24.56 -3.95 0.86
CA ASN A 93 -25.23 -4.09 -0.44
C ASN A 93 -24.37 -4.85 -1.48
N PHE A 94 -23.30 -5.50 -1.06
CA PHE A 94 -22.48 -6.36 -1.91
C PHE A 94 -23.12 -7.75 -2.03
N ASP A 95 -24.19 -7.84 -2.81
CA ASP A 95 -24.93 -9.08 -3.08
C ASP A 95 -24.30 -9.90 -4.23
N GLN A 96 -24.99 -10.98 -4.63
CA GLN A 96 -24.55 -11.88 -5.69
C GLN A 96 -24.44 -11.17 -7.06
N ASP A 97 -25.31 -10.21 -7.35
CA ASP A 97 -25.27 -9.47 -8.62
C ASP A 97 -24.07 -8.51 -8.66
N VAL A 98 -23.79 -7.83 -7.54
CA VAL A 98 -22.59 -7.00 -7.37
C VAL A 98 -21.32 -7.85 -7.50
N LEU A 99 -21.29 -9.05 -6.89
CA LEU A 99 -20.17 -9.97 -7.01
C LEU A 99 -19.92 -10.38 -8.46
N ILE A 100 -20.96 -10.74 -9.22
CA ILE A 100 -20.81 -11.13 -10.64
C ILE A 100 -20.23 -9.98 -11.47
N ARG A 101 -20.57 -8.72 -11.14
CA ARG A 101 -19.97 -7.54 -11.80
C ARG A 101 -18.53 -7.32 -11.37
N TYR A 102 -18.21 -7.51 -10.09
CA TYR A 102 -16.85 -7.42 -9.58
C TYR A 102 -15.91 -8.45 -10.21
N LEU A 103 -16.38 -9.69 -10.41
CA LEU A 103 -15.60 -10.75 -11.06
C LEU A 103 -15.27 -10.48 -12.54
N LYS A 104 -15.93 -9.50 -13.15
CA LYS A 104 -15.63 -9.01 -14.51
C LYS A 104 -14.70 -7.81 -14.51
N LEU A 105 -14.23 -7.35 -13.35
CA LEU A 105 -13.22 -6.32 -13.26
C LEU A 105 -11.83 -6.93 -13.27
N ASP A 106 -10.98 -6.40 -14.13
CA ASP A 106 -9.56 -6.68 -14.12
C ASP A 106 -8.74 -5.41 -14.43
N ASP A 107 -7.42 -5.58 -14.53
CA ASP A 107 -6.51 -4.48 -14.80
C ASP A 107 -6.78 -3.80 -16.14
N TYR A 108 -7.33 -4.51 -17.15
CA TYR A 108 -7.64 -3.93 -18.44
C TYR A 108 -8.77 -2.91 -18.34
N ASP A 109 -9.78 -3.13 -17.50
CA ASP A 109 -10.85 -2.15 -17.26
C ASP A 109 -10.28 -0.82 -16.74
N VAL A 110 -9.37 -0.90 -15.77
CA VAL A 110 -8.74 0.26 -15.14
C VAL A 110 -7.80 0.95 -16.13
N ILE A 111 -6.93 0.19 -16.79
CA ILE A 111 -5.96 0.74 -17.76
C ILE A 111 -6.66 1.34 -18.98
N PHE A 112 -7.73 0.71 -19.48
CA PHE A 112 -8.57 1.26 -20.54
C PHE A 112 -9.15 2.61 -20.12
N ALA A 113 -9.77 2.67 -18.95
CA ALA A 113 -10.36 3.91 -18.44
C ALA A 113 -9.31 5.01 -18.28
N LEU A 114 -8.16 4.71 -17.64
CA LEU A 114 -7.07 5.67 -17.51
C LEU A 114 -6.58 6.21 -18.87
N LYS A 115 -6.45 5.35 -19.89
CA LYS A 115 -6.07 5.78 -21.24
C LYS A 115 -7.11 6.73 -21.86
N GLN A 116 -8.40 6.42 -21.71
CA GLN A 116 -9.46 7.32 -22.18
C GLN A 116 -9.44 8.65 -21.41
N TRP A 117 -9.17 8.59 -20.11
CA TRP A 117 -9.18 9.75 -19.23
C TRP A 117 -8.02 10.70 -19.45
N CYS A 118 -6.90 10.24 -20.04
CA CYS A 118 -5.79 11.10 -20.43
C CYS A 118 -6.21 12.27 -21.33
N ASP A 119 -7.23 12.08 -22.18
CA ASP A 119 -7.73 13.09 -23.13
C ASP A 119 -9.04 13.76 -22.66
N HIS A 120 -9.44 13.51 -21.41
CA HIS A 120 -10.67 14.06 -20.84
C HIS A 120 -10.55 15.58 -20.57
N GLN A 121 -11.65 16.32 -20.75
CA GLN A 121 -11.66 17.78 -20.59
C GLN A 121 -11.40 18.26 -19.15
N ASP A 122 -11.77 17.45 -18.16
CA ASP A 122 -11.41 17.72 -16.76
C ASP A 122 -9.89 17.61 -16.56
N PHE A 123 -9.27 18.73 -16.18
CA PHE A 123 -7.82 18.83 -16.00
C PHE A 123 -7.27 17.85 -14.95
N ILE A 124 -7.96 17.67 -13.82
CA ILE A 124 -7.47 16.80 -12.75
C ILE A 124 -7.49 15.35 -13.21
N LEU A 125 -8.61 14.91 -13.78
CA LEU A 125 -8.76 13.55 -14.25
C LEU A 125 -7.73 13.22 -15.34
N SER A 126 -7.54 14.11 -16.31
CA SER A 126 -6.53 13.93 -17.37
C SER A 126 -5.10 13.98 -16.86
N TYR A 127 -4.78 14.91 -15.97
CA TYR A 127 -3.45 15.03 -15.35
C TYR A 127 -3.08 13.78 -14.55
N LEU A 128 -3.98 13.31 -13.67
CA LEU A 128 -3.72 12.14 -12.83
C LEU A 128 -3.62 10.86 -13.65
N SER A 129 -4.54 10.66 -14.61
CA SER A 129 -4.53 9.51 -15.51
C SER A 129 -3.26 9.49 -16.38
N GLY A 130 -2.91 10.64 -16.95
CA GLY A 130 -1.69 10.83 -17.73
C GLY A 130 -0.42 10.60 -16.91
N SER A 131 -0.43 10.91 -15.60
CA SER A 131 0.69 10.65 -14.70
C SER A 131 0.97 9.16 -14.53
N ILE A 132 -0.09 8.33 -14.47
CA ILE A 132 0.04 6.86 -14.38
C ILE A 132 0.47 6.30 -15.74
N ILE A 133 -0.29 6.57 -16.82
CA ILE A 133 -0.07 5.98 -18.14
C ILE A 133 1.30 6.32 -18.71
N ASN A 134 1.75 7.58 -18.56
CA ASN A 134 3.04 8.02 -19.06
C ASN A 134 4.18 7.87 -18.03
N ARG A 135 3.89 7.28 -16.86
CA ARG A 135 4.84 7.15 -15.75
C ARG A 135 5.50 8.47 -15.34
N LYS A 136 4.76 9.59 -15.48
CA LYS A 136 5.17 10.95 -15.07
C LYS A 136 4.67 11.25 -13.67
N LEU A 137 5.08 10.42 -12.71
CA LEU A 137 4.65 10.53 -11.32
C LEU A 137 5.12 11.86 -10.67
N PRO A 138 4.32 12.45 -9.75
CA PRO A 138 4.68 13.62 -8.97
C PRO A 138 5.94 13.37 -8.16
N LYS A 139 6.53 14.46 -7.65
CA LYS A 139 7.63 14.35 -6.71
C LYS A 139 7.11 13.75 -5.40
N VAL A 140 7.88 12.84 -4.83
CA VAL A 140 7.57 12.18 -3.55
C VAL A 140 8.71 12.42 -2.58
N GLU A 141 8.38 13.03 -1.45
CA GLU A 141 9.28 13.19 -0.31
C GLU A 141 8.84 12.22 0.79
N MET A 142 9.80 11.61 1.48
CA MET A 142 9.54 10.66 2.56
C MET A 142 10.53 10.90 3.69
N GLN A 143 10.05 11.05 4.91
CA GLN A 143 10.87 11.37 6.08
C GLN A 143 10.29 10.73 7.35
N LYS A 144 11.02 10.81 8.47
CA LYS A 144 10.61 10.19 9.74
C LYS A 144 9.57 11.01 10.50
N GLU A 145 9.57 12.33 10.35
CA GLU A 145 8.68 13.27 11.03
C GLU A 145 7.59 13.78 10.10
N ASP A 146 6.46 14.23 10.64
CA ASP A 146 5.38 14.76 9.78
C ASP A 146 5.81 16.06 9.08
N PHE A 147 5.20 16.34 7.93
CA PHE A 147 5.37 17.59 7.21
C PHE A 147 4.56 18.69 7.89
N THR A 148 5.20 19.83 8.12
CA THR A 148 4.55 21.00 8.70
C THR A 148 3.46 21.53 7.76
N ASP A 149 2.37 22.05 8.33
CA ASP A 149 1.27 22.58 7.54
C ASP A 149 1.69 23.81 6.71
N SER A 150 2.64 24.60 7.21
CA SER A 150 3.25 25.70 6.47
C SER A 150 3.96 25.23 5.19
N TYR A 151 4.74 24.15 5.28
CA TYR A 151 5.41 23.58 4.11
C TYR A 151 4.40 23.00 3.10
N MET A 152 3.36 22.32 3.60
CA MET A 152 2.29 21.82 2.74
C MET A 152 1.57 22.96 2.02
N GLN A 153 1.21 24.03 2.74
CA GLN A 153 0.53 25.18 2.16
C GLN A 153 1.40 25.88 1.12
N GLN A 154 2.70 26.03 1.37
CA GLN A 154 3.64 26.56 0.39
C GLN A 154 3.62 25.75 -0.92
N LYS A 155 3.58 24.42 -0.85
CA LYS A 155 3.48 23.56 -2.04
C LYS A 155 2.14 23.71 -2.75
N LYS A 156 1.03 23.78 -2.00
CA LYS A 156 -0.29 24.04 -2.56
C LYS A 156 -0.30 25.36 -3.33
N ASP A 157 0.21 26.44 -2.75
CA ASP A 157 0.24 27.78 -3.37
C ASP A 157 1.09 27.83 -4.65
N LEU A 158 2.17 27.05 -4.71
CA LEU A 158 2.99 26.92 -5.92
C LEU A 158 2.23 26.17 -7.02
N VAL A 159 1.57 25.07 -6.68
CA VAL A 159 0.84 24.24 -7.64
C VAL A 159 -0.43 24.94 -8.13
N MET A 160 -1.18 25.60 -7.25
CA MET A 160 -2.34 26.42 -7.61
C MET A 160 -1.96 27.52 -8.60
N ARG A 161 -0.85 28.24 -8.35
CA ARG A 161 -0.36 29.26 -9.29
C ARG A 161 0.11 28.68 -10.62
N LYS A 162 0.78 27.52 -10.61
CA LYS A 162 1.31 26.88 -11.81
C LYS A 162 0.21 26.40 -12.77
N TYR A 163 -0.88 25.89 -12.23
CA TYR A 163 -1.97 25.29 -13.02
C TYR A 163 -3.28 26.07 -12.98
N SER A 164 -3.29 27.26 -12.37
CA SER A 164 -4.47 28.11 -12.21
C SER A 164 -5.67 27.36 -11.60
N LEU A 165 -5.41 26.59 -10.54
CA LEU A 165 -6.42 25.73 -9.88
C LEU A 165 -7.08 26.41 -8.69
N ASP A 166 -8.34 26.03 -8.47
CA ASP A 166 -9.08 26.38 -7.28
C ASP A 166 -8.66 25.56 -6.06
N LYS A 167 -8.95 26.11 -4.88
CA LYS A 167 -8.63 25.48 -3.59
C LYS A 167 -9.32 24.13 -3.39
N ASN A 168 -10.46 23.90 -4.03
CA ASN A 168 -11.21 22.64 -3.91
C ASN A 168 -10.53 21.47 -4.64
N ASP A 169 -9.72 21.79 -5.65
CA ASP A 169 -9.12 20.81 -6.55
C ASP A 169 -7.66 20.47 -6.18
N ILE A 170 -7.03 21.30 -5.35
CA ILE A 170 -5.61 21.16 -5.00
C ILE A 170 -5.29 19.87 -4.23
N ASP A 171 -6.24 19.36 -3.46
CA ASP A 171 -6.06 18.18 -2.61
C ASP A 171 -5.92 16.88 -3.41
N TYR A 172 -6.36 16.89 -4.68
CA TYR A 172 -6.11 15.82 -5.63
C TYR A 172 -4.64 15.75 -6.08
N LEU A 173 -3.94 16.89 -6.06
CA LEU A 173 -2.57 16.99 -6.58
C LEU A 173 -1.51 17.07 -5.47
N VAL A 174 -1.84 17.69 -4.33
CA VAL A 174 -0.92 17.88 -3.21
C VAL A 174 -1.48 17.21 -1.97
N PHE A 175 -0.87 16.09 -1.58
CA PHE A 175 -1.32 15.28 -0.44
C PHE A 175 -0.15 14.78 0.40
N LYS A 176 -0.41 14.59 1.70
CA LYS A 176 0.49 13.91 2.63
C LYS A 176 -0.17 12.65 3.18
N GLY A 177 0.64 11.73 3.66
CA GLY A 177 0.20 10.49 4.28
C GLY A 177 1.27 9.91 5.19
N LYS A 178 0.91 8.85 5.90
CA LYS A 178 1.83 8.09 6.74
C LYS A 178 1.74 6.62 6.41
N VAL A 179 2.88 5.95 6.45
CA VAL A 179 2.98 4.49 6.38
C VAL A 179 3.78 4.01 7.57
N TRP A 180 3.43 2.82 8.05
CA TRP A 180 4.14 2.19 9.14
C TRP A 180 4.27 0.70 8.88
N ASN A 181 5.31 0.10 9.44
CA ASN A 181 5.49 -1.34 9.42
C ASN A 181 6.10 -1.80 10.74
N LYS A 182 5.53 -2.88 11.28
CA LYS A 182 6.04 -3.63 12.42
C LYS A 182 6.55 -4.97 11.88
N ALA A 183 7.85 -5.23 12.00
CA ALA A 183 8.47 -6.38 11.34
C ALA A 183 8.22 -7.70 12.09
N TYR A 184 8.05 -7.62 13.41
CA TYR A 184 7.72 -8.74 14.29
C TYR A 184 6.76 -8.31 15.39
N SER A 185 5.89 -9.21 15.85
CA SER A 185 4.93 -8.93 16.92
C SER A 185 4.72 -10.20 17.74
N THR A 186 5.19 -10.22 18.98
CA THR A 186 5.03 -11.38 19.88
C THR A 186 3.55 -11.66 20.22
N THR A 187 2.68 -10.66 20.15
CA THR A 187 1.26 -10.79 20.53
C THR A 187 0.33 -11.17 19.39
N GLU A 188 0.66 -10.79 18.15
CA GLU A 188 -0.21 -11.01 16.98
C GLU A 188 0.34 -12.07 16.03
N SER A 189 1.66 -12.25 15.99
CA SER A 189 2.34 -13.12 15.04
C SER A 189 3.65 -13.65 15.63
N GLY A 190 3.60 -14.06 16.90
CA GLY A 190 4.73 -14.71 17.57
C GLY A 190 5.09 -16.00 16.84
N ILE A 191 6.37 -16.35 16.84
CA ILE A 191 6.84 -17.60 16.23
C ILE A 191 7.32 -18.50 17.36
N SER A 192 6.57 -19.58 17.58
CA SER A 192 6.85 -20.57 18.61
C SER A 192 8.00 -21.50 18.20
N ILE A 193 9.00 -21.61 19.08
CA ILE A 193 10.17 -22.46 18.93
C ILE A 193 10.07 -23.66 19.87
N LEU A 194 10.13 -24.86 19.30
CA LEU A 194 10.21 -26.13 20.03
C LEU A 194 11.66 -26.43 20.40
N MET A 195 11.96 -26.27 21.67
CA MET A 195 13.27 -26.54 22.26
C MET A 195 13.51 -28.06 22.41
N LYS A 196 14.77 -28.49 22.42
CA LYS A 196 15.14 -29.91 22.59
C LYS A 196 14.64 -30.55 23.87
N ASN A 197 14.48 -29.77 24.94
CA ASN A 197 13.91 -30.22 26.22
C ASN A 197 12.39 -30.45 26.16
N GLY A 198 11.75 -30.17 25.02
CA GLY A 198 10.31 -30.25 24.87
C GLY A 198 9.59 -29.05 25.48
N GLU A 199 10.23 -27.91 25.68
CA GLU A 199 9.58 -26.63 26.00
C GLU A 199 9.24 -25.87 24.70
N VAL A 200 8.23 -25.00 24.76
CA VAL A 200 7.90 -24.07 23.66
C VAL A 200 8.11 -22.66 24.17
N THR A 201 8.87 -21.86 23.42
CA THR A 201 9.16 -20.46 23.76
C THR A 201 9.03 -19.58 22.51
N ASP A 202 8.87 -18.27 22.66
CA ASP A 202 8.84 -17.35 21.52
C ASP A 202 10.25 -17.16 20.93
N LEU A 203 10.33 -16.94 19.62
CA LEU A 203 11.57 -16.63 18.93
C LEU A 203 12.35 -15.47 19.56
N ALA A 204 11.66 -14.43 20.06
CA ALA A 204 12.29 -13.27 20.69
C ALA A 204 13.00 -13.62 22.01
N ASP A 205 12.66 -14.75 22.63
CA ASP A 205 13.28 -15.27 23.85
C ASP A 205 14.25 -16.42 23.57
N ALA A 206 14.01 -17.21 22.51
CA ALA A 206 14.92 -18.27 22.05
C ALA A 206 16.14 -17.75 21.26
N SER A 207 16.06 -16.56 20.67
CA SER A 207 17.17 -15.98 19.90
C SER A 207 18.17 -15.27 20.81
N ASP A 208 19.45 -15.62 20.65
CA ASP A 208 20.56 -14.91 21.30
C ASP A 208 20.79 -13.49 20.73
N GLN A 209 20.12 -13.12 19.63
CA GLN A 209 20.30 -11.83 18.99
C GLN A 209 19.28 -10.80 19.50
N LEU A 210 19.80 -9.72 20.09
CA LEU A 210 19.08 -8.47 20.44
C LEU A 210 18.27 -7.86 19.27
N ASN A 211 18.48 -8.33 18.04
CA ASN A 211 17.86 -7.82 16.84
C ASN A 211 16.34 -8.03 16.81
N ILE A 212 15.82 -9.20 17.21
CA ILE A 212 14.38 -9.51 17.03
C ILE A 212 13.47 -8.60 17.89
N ARG A 213 13.90 -8.28 19.11
CA ARG A 213 13.18 -7.31 19.97
C ARG A 213 13.16 -5.91 19.35
N ALA A 214 14.29 -5.45 18.80
CA ALA A 214 14.34 -4.18 18.07
C ALA A 214 13.50 -4.17 16.76
N LEU A 215 13.21 -5.35 16.17
CA LEU A 215 12.30 -5.49 15.03
C LEU A 215 10.81 -5.43 15.44
N SER A 216 10.52 -5.42 16.73
CA SER A 216 9.16 -5.34 17.26
C SER A 216 8.64 -3.91 17.35
N ASP A 217 9.52 -2.91 17.27
CA ASP A 217 9.10 -1.50 17.29
C ASP A 217 8.56 -1.08 15.91
N PRO A 218 7.36 -0.45 15.85
CA PRO A 218 6.80 0.02 14.60
C PRO A 218 7.63 1.19 14.06
N VAL A 219 8.06 1.09 12.81
CA VAL A 219 8.72 2.20 12.11
C VAL A 219 7.67 2.96 11.32
N THR A 220 7.47 4.23 11.63
CA THR A 220 6.58 5.14 10.90
C THR A 220 7.39 6.06 9.99
N LYS A 221 6.88 6.31 8.79
CA LYS A 221 7.40 7.32 7.86
C LYS A 221 6.24 8.12 7.28
N TYR A 222 6.46 9.41 7.13
CA TYR A 222 5.54 10.33 6.51
C TYR A 222 5.98 10.57 5.07
N PHE A 223 5.02 10.69 4.16
CA PHE A 223 5.29 11.03 2.77
C PHE A 223 4.41 12.19 2.31
N MET A 224 4.93 12.98 1.38
CA MET A 224 4.19 14.05 0.72
C MET A 224 4.43 13.97 -0.79
N CYS A 225 3.37 14.11 -1.55
CA CYS A 225 3.42 14.13 -3.01
C CYS A 225 2.89 15.46 -3.55
N TYR A 226 3.53 15.95 -4.60
CA TYR A 226 3.11 17.16 -5.31
C TYR A 226 3.68 17.17 -6.74
N PRO A 227 3.00 17.80 -7.71
CA PRO A 227 3.51 17.99 -9.07
C PRO A 227 4.93 18.55 -9.11
N LYS A 228 5.74 18.06 -10.04
CA LYS A 228 7.09 18.59 -10.30
C LYS A 228 7.02 20.00 -10.89
#